data_AF-A0A5R9NZN9-F1
#
_entry.id   AF-A0A5R9NZN9-F1
#
_cell.length_a   1.000
_cell.length_b   1.000
_cell.length_c   1.000
_cell.angle_alpha   90.00
_cell.angle_beta   90.00
_cell.angle_gamma   90.00
#
_symmetry.space_group_name_H-M   'P 1'
#
loop_
_entity.id
_entity.type
_entity.pdbx_description
1 polymer ?
#
loop_
_entity_poly.entity_id
_entity_poly.type
_entity_poly.pdbx_seq_one_letter_code
_entity_poly.pdbx_strand_id
1 'polypeptide(L)'
;MAKTRISSHALVRFLERGFDMDFTEIRIEAAVMLSKPSWKHVSDNDLVAYIEENMDLQDFRTKLYHDLNQATVIHETKIEYYKRMKSGLIAVIVKATRSIATILPSNYIVKGMQAQLVA
;
A
#
# COMPACT_ATOMS: atom_id res chain seq x y z
N MET A 1 15.73 3.14 -15.28
CA MET A 1 14.31 3.45 -14.98
C MET A 1 14.23 4.10 -13.61
N ALA A 2 13.58 5.25 -13.47
CA ALA A 2 13.37 5.84 -12.15
C ALA A 2 12.49 4.91 -11.30
N LYS A 3 12.96 4.48 -10.12
CA LYS A 3 12.18 3.65 -9.20
C LYS A 3 10.95 4.46 -8.74
N THR A 4 9.75 3.95 -9.03
CA THR A 4 8.48 4.48 -8.49
C THR A 4 8.59 4.50 -6.96
N ARG A 5 8.39 5.64 -6.32
CA ARG A 5 8.48 5.73 -4.86
C ARG A 5 7.22 5.10 -4.23
N ILE A 6 7.39 4.34 -3.15
CA ILE A 6 6.28 3.74 -2.39
C ILE A 6 6.21 4.45 -1.03
N SER A 7 5.05 4.96 -0.64
CA SER A 7 4.85 5.46 0.72
C SER A 7 4.87 4.30 1.73
N SER A 8 5.33 4.54 2.96
CA SER A 8 5.27 3.53 4.03
C SER A 8 3.84 3.02 4.24
N HIS A 9 2.86 3.92 4.11
CA HIS A 9 1.44 3.58 4.17
C HIS A 9 1.01 2.58 3.08
N ALA A 10 1.41 2.81 1.82
CA ALA A 10 1.10 1.90 0.73
C ALA A 10 1.78 0.53 0.92
N LEU A 11 3.01 0.51 1.43
CA LEU A 11 3.73 -0.73 1.69
C LEU A 11 3.04 -1.55 2.78
N VAL A 12 2.66 -0.93 3.90
CA VAL A 12 1.88 -1.55 4.97
C VAL A 12 0.58 -2.15 4.43
N ARG A 13 -0.18 -1.40 3.62
CA ARG A 13 -1.41 -1.90 2.98
C ARG A 13 -1.17 -3.10 2.07
N PHE A 14 -0.07 -3.11 1.33
CA PHE A 14 0.28 -4.23 0.45
C PHE A 14 0.67 -5.47 1.25
N LEU A 15 1.42 -5.32 2.33
CA LEU A 15 1.78 -6.42 3.21
C LEU A 15 0.53 -7.01 3.89
N GLU A 16 -0.34 -6.15 4.43
CA GLU A 16 -1.60 -6.54 5.07
C GLU A 16 -2.47 -7.38 4.11
N ARG A 17 -2.58 -6.96 2.84
CA ARG A 17 -3.57 -7.52 1.91
C ARG A 17 -3.01 -8.49 0.88
N GLY A 18 -1.80 -8.24 0.40
CA GLY A 18 -1.13 -9.05 -0.62
C GLY A 18 -0.44 -10.29 -0.05
N PHE A 19 -0.22 -10.31 1.28
CA PHE A 19 0.48 -11.38 1.99
C PHE A 19 -0.25 -11.85 3.25
N ASP A 20 -1.47 -11.37 3.50
CA ASP A 20 -2.35 -11.78 4.62
C ASP A 20 -1.67 -11.69 6.00
N MET A 21 -0.84 -10.66 6.19
CA MET A 21 -0.12 -10.43 7.44
C MET A 21 -1.03 -9.79 8.48
N ASP A 22 -1.06 -10.34 9.71
CA ASP A 22 -1.77 -9.71 10.83
C ASP A 22 -0.96 -8.53 11.39
N PHE A 23 -1.31 -7.33 10.92
CA PHE A 23 -0.67 -6.10 11.34
C PHE A 23 -0.93 -5.71 12.80
N THR A 24 -1.88 -6.33 13.48
CA THR A 24 -2.12 -6.08 14.90
C THR A 24 -0.97 -6.65 15.72
N GLU A 25 -0.61 -7.90 15.46
CA GLU A 25 0.48 -8.61 16.13
C GLU A 25 1.82 -7.92 15.87
N ILE A 26 2.13 -7.64 14.59
CA ILE A 26 3.39 -6.98 14.20
C ILE A 26 3.49 -5.58 14.80
N ARG A 27 2.39 -4.82 14.91
CA ARG A 27 2.41 -3.49 15.56
C ARG A 27 2.57 -3.57 17.07
N ILE A 28 2.09 -4.65 17.71
CA ILE A 28 2.31 -4.88 19.14
C ILE A 28 3.79 -5.17 19.39
N GLU A 29 4.39 -6.06 18.60
CA GLU A 29 5.82 -6.37 18.68
C GLU A 29 6.69 -5.13 18.42
N ALA A 30 6.38 -4.37 17.38
CA ALA A 30 7.06 -3.11 17.09
C ALA A 30 6.92 -2.10 18.23
N ALA A 31 5.76 -2.02 18.88
CA ALA A 31 5.56 -1.11 20.02
C ALA A 31 6.45 -1.47 21.21
N VAL A 32 6.61 -2.77 21.51
CA VAL A 32 7.48 -3.25 22.58
C VAL A 32 8.94 -2.91 22.26
N MET A 33 9.40 -3.27 21.05
CA MET A 33 10.78 -3.05 20.62
C MET A 33 11.16 -1.57 20.56
N LEU A 34 10.26 -0.72 20.05
CA LEU A 34 10.46 0.72 19.94
C LEU A 34 10.11 1.48 21.23
N SER A 35 9.78 0.78 22.31
CA SER A 35 9.40 1.36 23.61
C SER A 35 8.27 2.40 23.50
N LYS A 36 7.28 2.13 22.64
CA LYS A 36 6.10 2.99 22.47
C LYS A 36 5.01 2.62 23.50
N PRO A 37 4.21 3.57 24.00
CA PRO A 37 3.20 3.29 25.03
C PRO A 37 2.12 2.29 24.62
N SER A 38 1.82 2.17 23.32
CA SER A 38 0.94 1.15 22.76
C SER A 38 1.10 1.02 21.25
N TRP A 39 0.61 -0.08 20.68
CA TRP A 39 0.58 -0.33 19.22
C TRP A 39 -0.09 0.79 18.40
N LYS A 40 -1.01 1.55 19.02
CA LYS A 40 -1.67 2.70 18.40
C LYS A 40 -0.73 3.90 18.15
N HIS A 41 0.43 3.93 18.82
CA HIS A 41 1.44 4.98 18.69
C HIS A 41 2.57 4.59 17.72
N VAL A 42 2.50 3.41 17.11
CA VAL A 42 3.45 2.99 16.07
C VAL A 42 2.99 3.58 14.74
N SER A 43 3.77 4.51 14.18
CA SER A 43 3.47 5.06 12.85
C SER A 43 3.77 4.07 11.73
N ASP A 44 3.27 4.30 10.52
CA ASP A 44 3.61 3.45 9.36
C ASP A 44 5.12 3.48 9.05
N ASN A 45 5.81 4.59 9.35
CA ASN A 45 7.26 4.67 9.20
C ASN A 45 7.99 3.84 10.25
N ASP A 46 7.58 3.95 11.53
CA ASP A 46 8.14 3.12 12.62
C ASP A 46 7.99 1.63 12.30
N LEU A 47 6.81 1.26 11.79
CA LEU A 47 6.50 -0.12 11.47
C LEU A 47 7.30 -0.64 10.28
N VAL A 48 7.48 0.16 9.23
CA VAL A 48 8.32 -0.22 8.10
C VAL A 48 9.77 -0.37 8.53
N ALA A 49 10.30 0.54 9.35
CA ALA A 49 11.66 0.41 9.89
C ALA A 49 11.83 -0.88 10.69
N TYR A 50 10.88 -1.19 11.58
CA TYR A 50 10.86 -2.45 12.33
C TYR A 50 10.85 -3.67 11.40
N ILE A 51 9.98 -3.68 10.39
CA ILE A 51 9.90 -4.79 9.43
C ILE A 51 11.20 -4.90 8.61
N GLU A 52 11.83 -3.79 8.19
CA GLU A 52 13.10 -3.81 7.46
C GLU A 52 14.26 -4.41 8.27
N GLU A 53 14.24 -4.22 9.58
CA GLU A 53 15.27 -4.76 10.48
C GLU A 53 15.07 -6.24 10.80
N ASN A 54 13.83 -6.75 10.72
CA ASN A 54 13.47 -8.09 11.20
C ASN A 54 12.96 -9.03 10.10
N MET A 55 12.64 -8.52 8.91
CA MET A 55 12.08 -9.26 7.78
C MET A 55 12.69 -8.78 6.46
N ASP A 56 12.84 -9.68 5.49
CA ASP A 56 13.32 -9.30 4.16
C ASP A 56 12.21 -8.62 3.33
N LEU A 57 12.22 -7.28 3.26
CA LEU A 57 11.28 -6.49 2.45
C LEU A 57 11.56 -6.53 0.94
N GLN A 58 12.70 -7.07 0.51
CA GLN A 58 13.10 -7.03 -0.89
C GLN A 58 12.17 -7.88 -1.77
N ASP A 59 11.74 -9.04 -1.30
CA ASP A 59 10.80 -9.91 -2.00
C ASP A 59 9.42 -9.27 -2.15
N PHE A 60 8.93 -8.63 -1.08
CA PHE A 60 7.65 -7.91 -1.09
C PHE A 60 7.68 -6.75 -2.08
N ARG A 61 8.74 -5.93 -2.05
CA ARG A 61 8.91 -4.80 -2.98
C ARG A 61 9.00 -5.31 -4.42
N THR A 62 9.71 -6.40 -4.66
CA THR A 62 9.85 -7.00 -5.99
C THR A 62 8.49 -7.47 -6.53
N LYS A 63 7.70 -8.17 -5.71
CA LYS A 63 6.34 -8.59 -6.08
C LYS A 63 5.43 -7.40 -6.36
N LEU A 64 5.47 -6.35 -5.53
CA LEU A 64 4.68 -5.14 -5.74
C LEU A 64 4.96 -4.49 -7.09
N TYR A 65 6.24 -4.30 -7.44
CA TYR A 65 6.61 -3.70 -8.72
C TYR A 65 6.25 -4.60 -9.90
N HIS A 66 6.41 -5.91 -9.76
CA HIS A 66 5.99 -6.87 -10.78
C HIS A 66 4.48 -6.77 -11.06
N ASP A 67 3.65 -6.77 -10.01
CA ASP A 67 2.20 -6.61 -10.14
C ASP A 67 1.82 -5.25 -10.76
N LEU A 68 2.49 -4.17 -10.35
CA LEU A 68 2.25 -2.81 -10.87
C LEU A 68 2.62 -2.62 -12.34
N ASN A 69 3.66 -3.31 -12.80
CA ASN A 69 4.09 -3.28 -14.20
C ASN A 69 3.07 -3.97 -15.11
N GLN A 70 2.37 -4.98 -14.59
CA GLN A 70 1.31 -5.70 -15.29
C GLN A 70 -0.08 -5.10 -15.05
N ALA A 71 -0.19 -4.10 -14.16
CA ALA A 71 -1.47 -3.53 -13.77
C ALA A 71 -2.02 -2.56 -14.82
N THR A 72 -3.33 -2.68 -15.06
CA THR A 72 -4.08 -1.83 -16.00
C THR A 72 -4.61 -0.59 -15.29
N VAL A 73 -4.50 0.57 -15.92
CA VAL A 73 -5.16 1.80 -15.42
C VAL A 73 -6.66 1.66 -15.60
N ILE A 74 -7.43 1.83 -14.53
CA ILE A 74 -8.89 1.66 -14.53
C ILE A 74 -9.64 2.96 -14.22
N HIS A 75 -8.95 3.95 -13.65
CA HIS A 75 -9.51 5.28 -13.40
C HIS A 75 -8.38 6.32 -13.34
N GLU A 76 -8.69 7.54 -13.75
CA GLU A 76 -7.73 8.64 -13.81
C GLU A 76 -8.42 9.96 -13.46
N THR A 77 -7.81 10.72 -12.55
CA THR A 77 -8.23 12.07 -12.16
C THR A 77 -7.18 13.08 -12.61
N LYS A 78 -7.35 14.38 -12.30
CA LYS A 78 -6.29 15.38 -12.57
C LYS A 78 -5.01 15.10 -11.78
N ILE A 79 -5.10 14.50 -10.60
CA ILE A 79 -4.00 14.37 -9.65
C ILE A 79 -3.44 12.94 -9.63
N GLU A 80 -4.29 11.94 -9.86
CA GLU A 80 -3.98 10.54 -9.60
C GLU A 80 -4.40 9.63 -10.76
N TYR A 81 -3.81 8.45 -10.83
CA TYR A 81 -4.38 7.33 -11.58
C TYR A 81 -4.41 6.06 -10.71
N TYR A 82 -5.37 5.21 -11.01
CA TYR A 82 -5.73 4.01 -10.26
C TYR A 82 -5.40 2.81 -11.12
N LYS A 83 -4.49 1.94 -10.65
CA LYS A 83 -4.06 0.74 -11.35
C LYS A 83 -4.59 -0.51 -10.66
N ARG A 84 -5.34 -1.36 -11.39
CA ARG A 84 -5.79 -2.65 -10.90
C ARG A 84 -4.66 -3.68 -11.02
N MET A 85 -4.24 -4.22 -9.89
CA MET A 85 -3.23 -5.26 -9.76
C MET A 85 -3.88 -6.66 -9.81
N LYS A 86 -3.11 -7.68 -10.18
CA LYS A 86 -3.59 -9.08 -10.29
C LYS A 86 -4.04 -9.68 -8.95
N SER A 87 -3.55 -9.15 -7.83
CA SER A 87 -3.88 -9.53 -6.46
C SER A 87 -5.26 -9.05 -5.96
N GLY A 88 -6.12 -8.53 -6.84
CA GLY A 88 -7.42 -7.97 -6.43
C GLY A 88 -7.29 -6.65 -5.68
N LEU A 89 -6.13 -5.98 -5.83
CA LEU A 89 -5.79 -4.71 -5.23
C LEU A 89 -5.76 -3.59 -6.27
N ILE A 90 -5.85 -2.37 -5.80
CA ILE A 90 -5.74 -1.15 -6.59
C ILE A 90 -4.65 -0.29 -5.99
N ALA A 91 -3.66 0.07 -6.80
CA ALA A 91 -2.68 1.07 -6.43
C ALA A 91 -3.15 2.47 -6.85
N VAL A 92 -3.12 3.41 -5.91
CA VAL A 92 -3.40 4.84 -6.17
C VAL A 92 -2.05 5.55 -6.33
N ILE A 93 -1.83 6.14 -7.50
CA ILE A 93 -0.54 6.72 -7.86
C ILE A 93 -0.69 8.20 -8.17
N VAL A 94 0.10 9.02 -7.48
CA VAL A 94 0.17 10.48 -7.71
C VAL A 94 0.97 10.74 -8.97
N LYS A 95 0.37 11.46 -9.94
CA LYS A 95 0.97 11.71 -11.25
C LYS A 95 2.29 12.49 -11.17
N ALA A 96 2.29 13.58 -10.41
CA ALA A 96 3.41 14.52 -10.34
C ALA A 96 4.69 13.85 -9.82
N THR A 97 4.56 13.01 -8.79
CA THR A 97 5.70 12.38 -8.10
C THR A 97 5.96 10.96 -8.56
N ARG A 98 5.02 10.36 -9.31
CA ARG A 98 5.01 8.92 -9.63
C ARG A 98 5.18 8.08 -8.37
N SER A 99 4.52 8.48 -7.30
CA SER A 99 4.55 7.79 -6.01
C SER A 99 3.26 7.02 -5.79
N ILE A 100 3.36 5.78 -5.32
CA ILE A 100 2.20 5.03 -4.85
C ILE A 100 1.82 5.60 -3.48
N ALA A 101 0.67 6.29 -3.44
CA ALA A 101 0.18 6.96 -2.23
C ALA A 101 -0.45 5.94 -1.27
N THR A 102 -1.25 5.02 -1.79
CA THR A 102 -1.91 3.97 -1.02
C THR A 102 -2.30 2.78 -1.91
N ILE A 103 -2.68 1.67 -1.29
CA ILE A 103 -3.21 0.47 -1.93
C ILE A 103 -4.55 0.12 -1.30
N LEU A 104 -5.55 -0.12 -2.14
CA LEU A 104 -6.95 -0.33 -1.77
C LEU A 104 -7.45 -1.69 -2.26
N PRO A 105 -8.45 -2.30 -1.61
CA PRO A 105 -9.12 -3.47 -2.15
C PRO A 105 -9.93 -3.12 -3.40
N SER A 106 -10.05 -4.07 -4.34
CA SER A 106 -10.74 -3.87 -5.63
C SER A 106 -12.19 -3.38 -5.54
N ASN A 107 -12.86 -3.63 -4.43
CA ASN A 107 -14.22 -3.17 -4.16
C ASN A 107 -14.31 -1.67 -3.77
N TYR A 108 -13.20 -1.01 -3.45
CA TYR A 108 -13.21 0.38 -2.98
C TYR A 108 -13.59 1.38 -4.08
N ILE A 109 -13.34 1.04 -5.34
CA ILE A 109 -13.72 1.86 -6.50
C ILE A 109 -15.24 1.90 -6.73
N VAL A 110 -16.00 0.99 -6.11
CA VAL A 110 -17.44 0.84 -6.37
C VAL A 110 -18.29 1.95 -5.73
N LYS A 111 -17.83 2.61 -4.66
CA LYS A 111 -18.65 3.62 -3.95
C LYS A 111 -18.65 5.02 -4.60
N GLY A 112 -17.64 5.34 -5.42
CA GLY A 112 -17.56 6.62 -6.14
C GLY A 112 -18.08 6.56 -7.58
N MET A 113 -18.03 5.39 -8.22
CA MET A 113 -18.40 5.22 -9.63
C MET A 113 -19.90 5.01 -9.87
N GLN A 114 -20.65 4.43 -8.92
CA GLN A 114 -22.11 4.31 -9.07
C GLN A 114 -22.83 5.66 -9.10
N ALA A 115 -22.28 6.69 -8.45
CA ALA A 115 -22.86 8.03 -8.47
C ALA A 115 -22.63 8.79 -9.79
N GLN A 116 -21.65 8.39 -10.61
CA GLN A 116 -21.33 9.04 -11.88
C GLN A 116 -21.87 8.31 -13.11
N LEU A 117 -22.34 7.06 -12.96
CA LEU A 117 -22.96 6.28 -14.05
C LEU A 117 -24.48 6.45 -14.11
N VAL A 118 -25.07 7.21 -13.18
CA VAL A 118 -26.53 7.44 -13.06
C VAL A 118 -26.89 8.94 -13.15
N ALA A 119 -25.92 9.83 -13.36
CA ALA A 119 -26.11 11.27 -13.48
C ALA A 119 -25.92 11.76 -14.92
#